data_AF-A0A5S4ZRC6-F1
#
_entry.id   AF-A0A5S4ZRC6-F1
#
_cell.length_a   1.000
_cell.length_b   1.000
_cell.length_c   1.000
_cell.angle_alpha   90.00
_cell.angle_beta   90.00
_cell.angle_gamma   90.00
#
_symmetry.space_group_name_H-M   'P 1'
#
loop_
_entity.id
_entity.type
_entity.pdbx_description
1 polymer ?
#
loop_
_entity_poly.entity_id
_entity_poly.type
_entity_poly.pdbx_seq_one_letter_code
_entity_poly.pdbx_strand_id
1 'polypeptide(L)'
;MIQSRGCKYILLIAFWSLLFSFSYKVNSSYAQPLPGIDLNVQPTDDPVQVVNSIKILLMLTLLSLVPAILLMTTSFTRIIVVLSLLRSAVGTQQTPPNQVIIGLALFLTVFIMAPVASQINDQAVKPYLAGEISQEQAIAACLSINIIKEN
;
A
#
# COMPACT_ATOMS: atom_id res chain seq x y z
N MET A 1 -6.94 28.91 7.00
CA MET A 1 -7.54 27.58 7.24
C MET A 1 -7.86 26.81 5.93
N ILE A 2 -7.00 26.89 4.89
CA ILE A 2 -7.26 26.29 3.55
C ILE A 2 -6.03 25.48 3.03
N GLN A 3 -5.01 25.22 3.86
CA GLN A 3 -3.74 24.63 3.39
C GLN A 3 -3.60 23.12 3.60
N SER A 4 -4.50 22.46 4.35
CA SER A 4 -4.31 21.04 4.73
C SER A 4 -4.94 19.99 3.81
N ARG A 5 -5.73 20.40 2.80
CA ARG A 5 -6.35 19.44 1.87
C ARG A 5 -5.54 19.20 0.59
N GLY A 6 -4.71 20.15 0.17
CA GLY A 6 -3.84 20.02 -1.01
C GLY A 6 -2.66 19.06 -0.82
N CYS A 7 -2.10 18.95 0.39
CA CYS A 7 -0.98 18.06 0.67
C CYS A 7 -1.36 16.57 0.50
N LYS A 8 -2.62 16.21 0.82
CA LYS A 8 -3.14 14.84 0.62
C LYS A 8 -3.29 14.48 -0.86
N TYR A 9 -3.70 15.44 -1.69
CA TYR A 9 -3.78 15.27 -3.15
C TYR A 9 -2.40 15.26 -3.80
N ILE A 10 -1.43 16.05 -3.33
CA ILE A 10 -0.04 16.00 -3.80
C ILE A 10 0.58 14.62 -3.54
N LEU A 11 0.31 14.03 -2.36
CA LEU A 11 0.83 12.72 -1.98
C LEU A 11 0.14 11.60 -2.77
N LEU A 12 -1.18 11.70 -3.00
CA LEU A 12 -1.91 10.77 -3.86
C LEU A 12 -1.50 10.88 -5.34
N ILE A 13 -1.26 12.08 -5.87
CA ILE A 13 -0.77 12.30 -7.24
C ILE A 13 0.67 11.81 -7.40
N ALA A 14 1.55 12.03 -6.41
CA ALA A 14 2.89 11.49 -6.41
C ALA A 14 2.87 9.95 -6.37
N PHE A 15 1.98 9.36 -5.58
CA PHE A 15 1.82 7.92 -5.48
C PHE A 15 1.23 7.31 -6.77
N TRP A 16 0.27 7.99 -7.40
CA TRP A 16 -0.30 7.58 -8.69
C TRP A 16 0.69 7.78 -9.85
N SER A 17 1.49 8.85 -9.82
CA SER A 17 2.58 9.12 -10.77
C SER A 17 3.68 8.07 -10.65
N LEU A 18 4.05 7.68 -9.42
CA LEU A 18 5.05 6.64 -9.16
C LEU A 18 4.56 5.25 -9.60
N LEU A 19 3.26 4.97 -9.42
CA LEU A 19 2.61 3.76 -9.90
C LEU A 19 2.46 3.73 -11.42
N PHE A 20 2.19 4.88 -12.05
CA PHE A 20 2.10 5.02 -13.50
C PHE A 20 3.48 4.88 -14.15
N SER A 21 4.54 5.42 -13.52
CA SER A 21 5.93 5.21 -13.92
C SER A 21 6.33 3.73 -13.94
N PHE A 22 5.77 2.90 -13.06
CA PHE A 22 6.07 1.47 -12.98
C PHE A 22 5.42 0.64 -14.12
N SER A 23 4.42 1.18 -14.83
CA SER A 23 3.71 0.47 -15.89
C SER A 23 4.17 0.84 -17.31
N TYR A 24 5.16 1.72 -17.47
CA TYR A 24 5.83 1.90 -18.76
C TYR A 24 6.79 0.74 -18.98
N LYS A 25 6.53 -0.06 -20.02
CA LYS A 25 7.49 -1.06 -20.48
C LYS A 25 8.84 -0.39 -20.73
N VAL A 26 9.82 -0.83 -19.95
CA VAL A 26 11.22 -0.47 -20.12
C VAL A 26 11.69 -1.08 -21.45
N ASN A 27 11.81 -0.25 -22.48
CA ASN A 27 12.79 -0.50 -23.52
C ASN A 27 14.08 0.17 -23.03
N SER A 28 15.17 -0.58 -23.14
CA SER A 28 16.53 -0.20 -22.78
C SER A 28 16.76 1.31 -22.88
N SER A 29 17.37 1.93 -21.86
CA SER A 29 18.83 2.04 -21.85
C SER A 29 19.33 3.03 -20.79
N TYR A 30 20.57 2.77 -20.38
CA TYR A 30 21.51 3.60 -19.62
C TYR A 30 21.17 3.88 -18.15
N ALA A 31 21.74 3.04 -17.28
CA ALA A 31 22.06 3.41 -15.91
C ALA A 31 22.97 4.64 -15.92
N GLN A 32 22.43 5.79 -15.52
CA GLN A 32 23.23 6.96 -15.21
C GLN A 32 23.45 6.95 -13.70
N PRO A 33 24.70 6.82 -13.22
CA PRO A 33 24.99 6.84 -11.79
C PRO A 33 24.52 8.18 -11.21
N LEU A 34 23.65 8.10 -10.20
CA LEU A 34 23.24 9.25 -9.39
C LEU A 34 24.49 9.85 -8.73
N PRO A 35 24.82 11.13 -8.98
CA PRO A 35 25.89 11.81 -8.25
C PRO A 35 25.42 12.08 -6.81
N GLY A 36 26.11 11.52 -5.81
CA GLY A 36 26.06 11.98 -4.42
C GLY A 36 25.54 11.02 -3.35
N ILE A 37 25.17 9.77 -3.68
CA ILE A 37 24.91 8.73 -2.66
C ILE A 37 25.80 7.54 -2.96
N ASP A 38 27.04 7.61 -2.48
CA ASP A 38 27.95 6.48 -2.41
C ASP A 38 27.41 5.57 -1.29
N LEU A 39 26.76 4.46 -1.64
CA LEU A 39 26.54 3.35 -0.71
C LEU A 39 27.87 2.64 -0.49
N ASN A 40 28.85 3.38 0.01
CA ASN A 40 30.16 2.87 0.33
C ASN A 40 30.10 2.27 1.72
N VAL A 41 29.86 0.95 1.78
CA VAL A 41 30.08 0.16 3.00
C VAL A 41 31.59 0.00 3.18
N GLN A 42 32.30 1.11 3.42
CA GLN A 42 33.59 1.06 4.06
C GLN A 42 33.33 0.80 5.55
N PRO A 43 33.99 -0.19 6.18
CA PRO A 43 33.92 -0.35 7.62
C PRO A 43 34.67 0.84 8.23
N THR A 44 33.96 1.94 8.46
CA THR A 44 34.46 3.05 9.26
C THR A 44 33.80 2.97 10.64
N ASP A 45 34.63 3.11 11.66
CA ASP A 45 34.41 2.79 13.09
C ASP A 45 33.38 3.68 13.81
N ASP A 46 32.35 4.18 13.12
CA ASP A 46 31.23 4.93 13.70
C ASP A 46 29.95 4.07 13.77
N PRO A 47 29.61 3.47 14.93
CA PRO A 47 28.42 2.63 15.08
C PRO A 47 27.09 3.34 14.80
N VAL A 48 27.08 4.67 14.70
CA VAL A 48 25.89 5.49 14.44
C VAL A 48 25.48 5.47 12.95
N GLN A 49 26.43 5.37 12.00
CA GLN A 49 26.10 5.43 10.56
C GLN A 49 25.54 4.10 10.03
N VAL A 50 26.05 2.97 10.55
CA VAL A 50 25.57 1.62 10.19
C VAL A 50 24.11 1.42 10.62
N VAL A 51 23.72 1.94 11.79
CA VAL A 51 22.34 1.85 12.31
C VAL A 51 21.35 2.63 11.43
N ASN A 52 21.75 3.80 10.91
CA ASN A 52 20.89 4.58 10.01
C ASN A 52 20.68 3.88 8.66
N SER A 53 21.73 3.31 8.07
CA SER A 53 21.63 2.56 6.81
C SER A 53 20.73 1.32 6.93
N ILE A 54 20.87 0.57 8.02
CA ILE A 54 20.01 -0.61 8.30
C ILE A 54 18.55 -0.17 8.54
N LYS A 55 18.32 0.95 9.24
CA LYS A 55 16.97 1.50 9.48
C LYS A 55 16.26 1.89 8.18
N ILE A 56 16.98 2.52 7.25
CA ILE A 56 16.44 2.87 5.92
C ILE A 56 16.13 1.60 5.13
N LEU A 57 17.02 0.62 5.12
CA LEU A 57 16.80 -0.68 4.46
C LEU A 57 15.56 -1.40 4.99
N LEU A 58 15.36 -1.42 6.32
CA LEU A 58 14.15 -1.97 6.95
C LEU A 58 12.89 -1.20 6.55
N MET A 59 12.91 0.13 6.52
CA MET A 59 11.77 0.92 6.06
C MET A 59 11.39 0.63 4.61
N LEU A 60 12.37 0.53 3.71
CA LEU A 60 12.14 0.19 2.31
C LEU A 60 11.53 -1.20 2.14
N THR A 61 12.00 -2.16 2.95
CA THR A 61 11.48 -3.52 2.96
C THR A 61 10.03 -3.56 3.43
N LEU A 62 9.71 -2.87 4.52
CA LEU A 62 8.34 -2.77 5.03
C LEU A 62 7.42 -2.04 4.05
N LEU A 63 7.89 -0.97 3.41
CA LEU A 63 7.10 -0.20 2.44
C LEU A 63 6.69 -1.03 1.22
N SER A 64 7.54 -1.97 0.79
CA SER A 64 7.22 -2.92 -0.29
C SER A 64 6.23 -4.00 0.15
N LEU A 65 6.33 -4.45 1.40
CA LEU A 65 5.50 -5.53 1.94
C LEU A 65 4.06 -5.07 2.28
N VAL A 66 3.91 -3.85 2.79
CA VAL A 66 2.61 -3.27 3.20
C VAL A 66 1.53 -3.35 2.11
N PRO A 67 1.75 -2.91 0.86
CA PRO A 67 0.72 -2.98 -0.18
C PRO A 67 0.34 -4.42 -0.51
N ALA A 68 1.29 -5.37 -0.48
CA ALA A 68 0.99 -6.78 -0.74
C ALA A 68 0.13 -7.39 0.38
N ILE A 69 0.48 -7.14 1.64
CA ILE A 69 -0.30 -7.62 2.79
C ILE A 69 -1.69 -7.01 2.77
N LEU A 70 -1.83 -5.72 2.49
CA LEU A 70 -3.12 -5.04 2.42
C LEU A 70 -4.05 -5.67 1.37
N LEU A 71 -3.52 -6.07 0.21
CA LEU A 71 -4.31 -6.79 -0.79
C LEU A 71 -4.72 -8.20 -0.31
N MET A 72 -3.87 -8.88 0.45
CA MET A 72 -4.16 -10.23 0.97
C MET A 72 -5.18 -10.22 2.11
N THR A 73 -5.16 -9.21 2.98
CA THR A 73 -6.07 -9.10 4.14
C THR A 73 -7.44 -8.52 3.78
N THR A 74 -7.62 -8.02 2.55
CA THR A 74 -8.89 -7.46 2.06
C THR A 74 -9.65 -8.45 1.18
N SER A 75 -10.85 -8.05 0.72
CA SER A 75 -11.68 -8.85 -0.18
C SER A 75 -11.09 -9.06 -1.58
N PHE A 76 -9.97 -8.39 -1.91
CA PHE A 76 -9.33 -8.44 -3.22
C PHE A 76 -9.02 -9.88 -3.67
N THR A 77 -8.39 -10.68 -2.81
CA THR A 77 -8.02 -12.08 -3.11
C THR A 77 -9.23 -12.95 -3.46
N ARG A 78 -10.38 -12.75 -2.79
CA ARG A 78 -11.59 -13.51 -3.09
C ARG A 78 -12.18 -13.10 -4.44
N ILE A 79 -12.22 -11.80 -4.72
CA ILE A 79 -12.79 -11.25 -5.96
C ILE A 79 -11.96 -11.66 -7.17
N ILE A 80 -10.63 -11.56 -7.10
CA ILE A 80 -9.74 -11.90 -8.21
C ILE A 80 -9.80 -13.39 -8.56
N VAL A 81 -9.90 -14.27 -7.55
CA VAL A 81 -10.03 -15.72 -7.78
C VAL A 81 -11.34 -16.04 -8.48
N VAL A 82 -12.46 -15.49 -7.99
CA VAL A 82 -13.77 -15.70 -8.63
C VAL A 82 -13.77 -15.19 -10.07
N LEU A 83 -13.28 -13.98 -10.33
CA LEU A 83 -13.19 -13.43 -11.68
C LEU A 83 -12.24 -14.24 -12.59
N SER A 84 -11.14 -14.77 -12.06
CA SER A 84 -10.22 -15.62 -12.82
C SER A 84 -10.85 -16.97 -13.18
N LEU A 85 -11.61 -17.58 -12.27
CA LEU A 85 -12.36 -18.81 -12.54
C LEU A 85 -13.47 -18.58 -13.57
N LEU A 86 -14.19 -17.45 -13.47
CA LEU A 86 -15.18 -17.05 -14.47
C LEU A 86 -14.55 -16.87 -15.85
N ARG A 87 -13.36 -16.27 -15.94
CA ARG A 87 -12.64 -16.19 -17.21
C ARG A 87 -12.36 -17.57 -17.79
N SER A 88 -11.82 -18.50 -17.00
CA SER A 88 -11.53 -19.86 -17.45
C SER A 88 -12.79 -20.61 -17.87
N ALA A 89 -13.92 -20.35 -17.23
CA ALA A 89 -15.21 -20.98 -17.53
C ALA A 89 -15.84 -20.50 -18.84
N VAL A 90 -15.58 -19.27 -19.28
CA VAL A 90 -16.14 -18.70 -20.53
C VAL A 90 -15.48 -19.27 -21.80
N GLY A 91 -14.38 -20.03 -21.68
CA GLY A 91 -13.84 -20.85 -22.78
C GLY A 91 -13.20 -20.08 -23.95
N THR A 92 -13.17 -18.74 -23.90
CA THR A 92 -12.55 -17.89 -24.93
C THR A 92 -11.11 -17.53 -24.56
N GLN A 93 -10.19 -17.64 -25.52
CA GLN A 93 -8.74 -17.70 -25.25
C GLN A 93 -8.06 -16.44 -24.67
N GLN A 94 -8.66 -15.24 -24.73
CA GLN A 94 -7.96 -14.01 -24.27
C GLN A 94 -8.88 -12.90 -23.73
N THR A 95 -10.17 -13.17 -23.57
CA THR A 95 -11.14 -12.17 -23.09
C THR A 95 -11.61 -12.56 -21.70
N PRO A 96 -11.43 -11.73 -20.64
CA PRO A 96 -10.75 -10.44 -20.51
C PRO A 96 -9.25 -10.55 -20.15
N PRO A 97 -8.41 -9.55 -20.49
CA PRO A 97 -6.98 -9.53 -20.16
C PRO A 97 -6.76 -9.44 -18.64
N ASN A 98 -5.64 -10.00 -18.14
CA ASN A 98 -5.31 -10.02 -16.70
C ASN A 98 -5.37 -8.62 -16.05
N GLN A 99 -4.94 -7.59 -16.78
CA GLN A 99 -4.95 -6.21 -16.30
C GLN A 99 -6.36 -5.68 -16.02
N VAL A 100 -7.35 -6.05 -16.84
CA VAL A 100 -8.75 -5.65 -16.65
C VAL A 100 -9.34 -6.37 -15.44
N ILE A 101 -9.04 -7.66 -15.26
CA ILE A 101 -9.49 -8.42 -14.09
C ILE A 101 -8.95 -7.81 -12.79
N ILE A 102 -7.66 -7.46 -12.77
CA ILE A 102 -7.04 -6.81 -11.61
C ILE A 102 -7.67 -5.43 -11.36
N GLY A 103 -7.89 -4.63 -12.41
CA GLY A 103 -8.53 -3.32 -12.29
C GLY A 103 -9.95 -3.39 -11.74
N LEU A 104 -10.77 -4.32 -12.26
CA LEU A 104 -12.13 -4.58 -11.77
C LEU A 104 -12.11 -5.07 -10.32
N ALA A 105 -11.18 -5.97 -9.97
CA ALA A 105 -11.05 -6.47 -8.61
C ALA A 105 -10.67 -5.37 -7.61
N LEU A 106 -9.75 -4.47 -7.96
CA LEU A 106 -9.39 -3.32 -7.12
C LEU A 106 -10.56 -2.35 -6.94
N PHE A 107 -11.27 -2.03 -8.03
CA PHE A 107 -12.43 -1.14 -7.97
C PHE A 107 -13.53 -1.69 -7.07
N LEU A 108 -13.90 -2.96 -7.26
CA LEU A 108 -14.89 -3.63 -6.42
C LEU A 108 -14.43 -3.75 -4.97
N THR A 109 -13.13 -3.98 -4.73
CA THR A 109 -12.57 -4.01 -3.38
C THR A 109 -12.76 -2.69 -2.66
N VAL A 110 -12.44 -1.56 -3.30
CA VAL A 110 -12.64 -0.23 -2.70
C VAL A 110 -14.12 0.02 -2.41
N PHE A 111 -15.02 -0.36 -3.32
CA PHE A 111 -16.46 -0.22 -3.13
C PHE A 111 -16.97 -1.03 -1.93
N ILE A 112 -16.55 -2.30 -1.80
CA ILE A 112 -16.96 -3.19 -0.70
C ILE A 112 -16.32 -2.76 0.63
N MET A 113 -15.10 -2.21 0.61
CA MET A 113 -14.36 -1.78 1.81
C MET A 113 -14.68 -0.36 2.30
N ALA A 114 -15.45 0.44 1.55
CA ALA A 114 -15.87 1.77 1.97
C ALA A 114 -16.40 1.86 3.43
N PRO A 115 -17.30 0.97 3.91
CA PRO A 115 -17.77 1.02 5.31
C PRO A 115 -16.69 0.63 6.33
N VAL A 116 -15.75 -0.24 5.98
CA VAL A 116 -14.65 -0.64 6.87
C VAL A 116 -13.67 0.54 7.03
N ALA A 117 -13.37 1.25 5.94
CA ALA A 117 -12.55 2.44 5.98
C ALA A 117 -13.16 3.55 6.87
N SER A 118 -14.49 3.73 6.83
CA SER A 118 -15.19 4.68 7.71
C SER A 118 -15.06 4.29 9.19
N GLN A 119 -15.26 3.01 9.52
CA GLN A 119 -15.16 2.52 10.90
C GLN A 119 -13.75 2.67 11.46
N ILE A 120 -12.71 2.36 10.67
CA ILE A 120 -11.31 2.56 11.06
C ILE A 120 -11.04 4.04 11.35
N ASN A 121 -11.56 4.93 10.50
CA ASN A 121 -11.38 6.35 10.69
C ASN A 121 -12.03 6.85 11.99
N ASP A 122 -13.22 6.36 12.32
CA ASP A 122 -13.98 6.80 13.49
C ASP A 122 -13.47 6.20 14.81
N GLN A 123 -13.06 4.93 14.81
CA GLN A 123 -12.68 4.20 16.03
C GLN A 123 -11.18 4.19 16.34
N ALA A 124 -10.32 4.37 15.34
CA ALA A 124 -8.87 4.33 15.53
C ALA A 124 -8.18 5.64 15.15
N VAL A 125 -8.44 6.17 13.94
CA VAL A 125 -7.68 7.32 13.43
C VAL A 125 -8.04 8.61 14.16
N LYS A 126 -9.33 8.93 14.30
CA LYS A 126 -9.79 10.13 15.04
C LYS A 126 -9.31 10.16 16.50
N PRO A 127 -9.53 9.12 17.32
CA PRO A 127 -9.10 9.15 18.73
C PRO A 127 -7.57 9.13 18.87
N TYR A 128 -6.83 8.49 17.96
CA TYR A 128 -5.37 8.54 17.97
C TYR A 128 -4.87 9.97 17.68
N LEU A 129 -5.46 10.66 16.71
CA LEU A 129 -5.11 12.05 16.40
C LEU A 129 -5.56 13.03 17.47
N ALA A 130 -6.62 12.72 18.22
CA ALA A 130 -7.08 13.48 19.38
C ALA A 130 -6.26 13.22 20.65
N GLY A 131 -5.35 12.22 20.63
CA GLY A 131 -4.53 11.84 21.78
C GLY A 131 -5.28 11.03 22.85
N GLU A 132 -6.47 10.51 22.53
CA GLU A 132 -7.33 9.75 23.46
C GLU A 132 -6.90 8.29 23.61
N ILE A 133 -6.20 7.73 22.60
CA ILE A 133 -5.70 6.34 22.61
C ILE A 133 -4.21 6.28 22.26
N SER A 134 -3.49 5.36 22.89
CA SER A 134 -2.09 5.09 22.54
C SER A 134 -1.96 4.42 21.17
N GLN A 135 -0.76 4.46 20.57
CA GLN A 135 -0.50 3.81 19.27
C GLN A 135 -0.81 2.30 19.31
N GLU A 136 -0.52 1.64 20.42
CA GLU A 136 -0.81 0.22 20.64
C GLU A 136 -2.31 -0.06 20.68
N GLN A 137 -3.08 0.81 21.35
CA GLN A 137 -4.53 0.73 21.42
C GLN A 137 -5.18 1.03 20.06
N ALA A 138 -4.63 1.95 19.28
CA ALA A 138 -5.10 2.25 17.92
C ALA A 138 -4.89 1.05 16.98
N ILE A 139 -3.75 0.37 17.07
CA ILE A 139 -3.47 -0.84 16.30
C ILE A 139 -4.42 -1.97 16.74
N ALA A 140 -4.64 -2.15 18.04
CA ALA A 140 -5.58 -3.14 18.56
C ALA A 140 -7.02 -2.87 18.10
N ALA A 141 -7.48 -1.62 18.16
CA ALA A 141 -8.81 -1.20 17.72
C ALA A 141 -9.03 -1.44 16.21
N CYS A 142 -8.01 -1.16 15.38
CA CYS A 142 -8.04 -1.48 13.95
C CYS A 142 -8.22 -2.98 13.69
N LEU A 143 -7.56 -3.84 14.47
CA LEU A 143 -7.64 -5.29 14.31
C LEU A 143 -8.96 -5.87 14.85
N SER A 144 -9.55 -5.26 15.88
CA SER A 144 -10.78 -5.73 16.52
C SER A 144 -12.08 -5.22 15.87
N ILE A 145 -12.00 -4.35 14.85
CA ILE A 145 -13.18 -3.72 14.22
C ILE A 145 -14.22 -4.71 13.69
N ASN A 146 -13.78 -5.89 13.25
CA ASN A 146 -14.69 -6.95 12.78
C ASN A 146 -15.27 -7.80 13.93
N ILE A 147 -14.71 -7.70 15.14
CA ILE A 147 -15.12 -8.44 16.35
C ILE A 147 -16.11 -7.62 17.19
N ILE A 148 -15.98 -6.29 17.21
CA ILE A 148 -16.83 -5.40 18.04
C ILE A 148 -18.25 -5.26 17.49
N LYS A 149 -18.48 -5.58 16.21
CA LYS A 149 -19.82 -5.47 15.59
C LYS A 149 -20.65 -6.77 15.64
N GLU A 150 -20.09 -7.86 16.16
CA GLU A 150 -20.72 -9.19 16.23
C GLU A 150 -21.21 -9.56 17.65
N ASN A 151 -21.14 -8.61 18.59
CA ASN A 151 -21.68 -8.70 19.96
C ASN A 151 -22.45 -7.41 20.29
#